data_AF-A0A3D5FPS2-F1
#
_entry.id   AF-A0A3D5FPS2-F1
#
_cell.length_a   1.000
_cell.length_b   1.000
_cell.length_c   1.000
_cell.angle_alpha   90.00
_cell.angle_beta   90.00
_cell.angle_gamma   90.00
#
_symmetry.space_group_name_H-M   'P 1'
#
loop_
_entity.id
_entity.type
_entity.pdbx_description
1 polymer ?
#
loop_
_entity_poly.entity_id
_entity_poly.type
_entity_poly.pdbx_seq_one_letter_code
_entity_poly.pdbx_strand_id
1 'polypeptide(L)'
;IMMVLGTAVLMPNVLRWFWWRFNGWGYAIGTLVGVAAAIAQVSAFGDTPSYVTFPILFTISVVSSIVASLVTEPTDMDTLTTFCRRIRPAGVWRPVRQELEARGEEPSAPRFGMDLATVVIGTIGVQALWLMSTFAVTHQWAAFGVAGLVVSLSAVGLYFTWYKCLPDKDEDLQLALQPAESERSNPDTKKG
;
A
#
# COMPACT_ATOMS: atom_id res chain seq x y z
N ILE A 1 -23.11 0.50 6.74
CA ILE A 1 -22.64 1.27 5.56
C ILE A 1 -21.13 1.53 5.61
N MET A 2 -20.59 2.25 6.61
CA MET A 2 -19.14 2.53 6.72
C MET A 2 -18.25 1.27 6.69
N MET A 3 -18.67 0.19 7.36
CA MET A 3 -17.94 -1.07 7.42
C MET A 3 -17.88 -1.81 6.06
N VAL A 4 -18.98 -1.76 5.28
CA VAL A 4 -19.11 -2.47 4.00
C VAL A 4 -18.36 -1.72 2.90
N LEU A 5 -18.51 -0.40 2.81
CA LEU A 5 -17.78 0.42 1.84
C LEU A 5 -16.26 0.40 2.08
N GLY A 6 -15.84 0.33 3.34
CA GLY A 6 -14.42 0.19 3.70
C GLY A 6 -13.79 -1.09 3.13
N THR A 7 -14.50 -2.23 3.17
CA THR A 7 -13.95 -3.50 2.66
C THR A 7 -13.72 -3.52 1.16
N ALA A 8 -14.63 -2.92 0.38
CA ALA A 8 -14.54 -2.90 -1.08
C ALA A 8 -13.30 -2.14 -1.58
N VAL A 9 -12.84 -1.12 -0.84
CA VAL A 9 -11.71 -0.28 -1.24
C VAL A 9 -10.40 -0.72 -0.57
N LEU A 10 -10.47 -1.23 0.67
CA LEU A 10 -9.29 -1.68 1.40
C LEU A 10 -8.61 -2.86 0.68
N MET A 11 -9.40 -3.77 0.12
CA MET A 11 -8.84 -5.02 -0.39
C MET A 11 -8.03 -4.85 -1.67
N PRO A 12 -8.51 -4.16 -2.72
CA PRO A 12 -7.68 -3.79 -3.86
C PRO A 12 -6.40 -3.04 -3.46
N ASN A 13 -6.49 -2.20 -2.42
CA ASN A 13 -5.36 -1.45 -1.90
C ASN A 13 -4.33 -2.30 -1.17
N VAL A 14 -4.72 -3.43 -0.59
CA VAL A 14 -3.79 -4.41 0.00
C VAL A 14 -3.22 -5.30 -1.10
N LEU A 15 -4.07 -5.80 -2.00
CA LEU A 15 -3.67 -6.73 -3.07
C LEU A 15 -2.60 -6.14 -4.00
N ARG A 16 -2.64 -4.83 -4.28
CA ARG A 16 -1.61 -4.14 -5.08
C ARG A 16 -0.21 -4.25 -4.51
N TRP A 17 -0.07 -4.43 -3.20
CA TRP A 17 1.24 -4.52 -2.54
C TRP A 17 1.76 -5.96 -2.52
N PHE A 18 0.87 -6.94 -2.34
CA PHE A 18 1.27 -8.34 -2.19
C PHE A 18 1.37 -9.10 -3.51
N TRP A 19 0.67 -8.66 -4.57
CA TRP A 19 0.56 -9.40 -5.83
C TRP A 19 0.99 -8.59 -7.05
N TRP A 20 2.10 -9.01 -7.66
CA TRP A 20 2.72 -8.38 -8.84
C TRP A 20 1.84 -8.30 -10.09
N ARG A 21 0.80 -9.13 -10.18
CA ARG A 21 -0.13 -9.16 -11.33
C ARG A 21 -1.36 -8.26 -11.14
N PHE A 22 -1.45 -7.56 -10.01
CA PHE A 22 -2.61 -6.71 -9.72
C PHE A 22 -2.55 -5.40 -10.53
N ASN A 23 -3.45 -5.28 -11.52
CA ASN A 23 -3.55 -4.12 -12.41
C ASN A 23 -4.62 -3.12 -11.90
N GLY A 24 -4.53 -1.84 -12.29
CA GLY A 24 -5.54 -0.81 -12.02
C GLY A 24 -6.94 -1.16 -12.55
N TRP A 25 -7.05 -1.98 -13.58
CA TRP A 25 -8.32 -2.55 -14.03
C TRP A 25 -8.94 -3.53 -13.03
N GLY A 26 -8.12 -4.37 -12.38
CA GLY A 26 -8.58 -5.26 -11.29
C GLY A 26 -9.10 -4.46 -10.09
N TYR A 27 -8.47 -3.32 -9.79
CA TYR A 27 -8.96 -2.37 -8.78
C TYR A 27 -10.32 -1.78 -9.15
N ALA A 28 -10.47 -1.26 -10.38
CA ALA A 28 -11.70 -0.62 -10.83
C ALA A 28 -12.87 -1.60 -10.86
N ILE A 29 -12.70 -2.76 -11.50
CA ILE A 29 -13.74 -3.79 -11.61
C ILE A 29 -14.05 -4.38 -10.23
N GLY A 30 -13.02 -4.65 -9.42
CA GLY A 30 -13.18 -5.18 -8.06
C GLY A 30 -13.98 -4.25 -7.13
N THR A 31 -13.68 -2.95 -7.19
CA THR A 31 -14.40 -1.93 -6.42
C THR A 31 -15.84 -1.79 -6.92
N LEU A 32 -16.05 -1.77 -8.24
CA LEU A 32 -17.38 -1.59 -8.85
C LEU A 32 -18.29 -2.78 -8.54
N VAL A 33 -17.78 -4.01 -8.64
CA VAL A 33 -18.50 -5.23 -8.25
C VAL A 33 -18.76 -5.25 -6.74
N GLY A 34 -17.80 -4.85 -5.91
CA GLY A 34 -17.98 -4.76 -4.45
C GLY A 34 -19.06 -3.76 -4.04
N VAL A 35 -19.10 -2.59 -4.68
CA VAL A 35 -20.15 -1.58 -4.47
C VAL A 35 -21.50 -2.07 -4.96
N ALA A 36 -21.57 -2.70 -6.14
CA ALA A 36 -22.82 -3.27 -6.65
C ALA A 36 -23.37 -4.37 -5.73
N ALA A 37 -22.50 -5.27 -5.24
CA ALA A 37 -22.87 -6.30 -4.28
C ALA A 37 -23.35 -5.72 -2.94
N ALA A 38 -22.71 -4.65 -2.46
CA ALA A 38 -23.15 -3.94 -1.26
C ALA A 38 -24.53 -3.29 -1.43
N ILE A 39 -24.79 -2.68 -2.58
CA ILE A 39 -26.10 -2.08 -2.90
C ILE A 39 -27.18 -3.16 -2.98
N ALA A 40 -26.90 -4.27 -3.68
CA ALA A 40 -27.82 -5.40 -3.81
C ALA A 40 -28.13 -6.06 -2.46
N GLN A 41 -27.16 -6.12 -1.55
CA GLN A 41 -27.37 -6.65 -0.21
C GLN A 41 -28.29 -5.77 0.63
N VAL A 42 -28.13 -4.46 0.56
CA VAL A 42 -28.99 -3.50 1.27
C VAL A 42 -30.42 -3.52 0.73
N SER A 43 -30.61 -3.72 -0.58
CA SER A 43 -31.95 -3.77 -1.18
C SER A 43 -32.67 -5.10 -1.00
N ALA A 44 -31.95 -6.23 -0.97
CA ALA A 44 -32.56 -7.56 -0.88
C ALA A 44 -32.63 -8.16 0.54
N PHE A 45 -31.74 -7.77 1.45
CA PHE A 45 -31.55 -8.44 2.75
C PHE A 45 -31.35 -7.46 3.92
N GLY A 46 -32.15 -6.38 3.95
CA GLY A 46 -32.00 -5.22 4.83
C GLY A 46 -31.91 -5.49 6.34
N ASP A 47 -32.44 -6.62 6.84
CA ASP A 47 -32.45 -6.98 8.27
C ASP A 47 -31.38 -8.01 8.69
N THR A 48 -30.48 -8.40 7.77
CA THR A 48 -29.46 -9.40 8.10
C THR A 48 -28.35 -8.80 8.97
N PRO A 49 -27.94 -9.44 10.09
CA PRO A 49 -26.90 -8.93 10.96
C PRO A 49 -25.60 -8.64 10.21
N SER A 50 -25.09 -7.42 10.35
CA SER A 50 -23.87 -6.93 9.67
C SER A 50 -22.64 -7.83 9.84
N TYR A 51 -22.54 -8.58 10.94
CA TYR A 51 -21.43 -9.50 11.21
C TYR A 51 -21.40 -10.70 10.26
N VAL A 52 -22.57 -11.16 9.78
CA VAL A 52 -22.66 -12.32 8.87
C VAL A 52 -22.41 -11.90 7.43
N THR A 53 -22.93 -10.74 7.04
CA THR A 53 -22.81 -10.30 5.65
C THR A 53 -21.42 -9.74 5.33
N PHE A 54 -20.73 -9.20 6.33
CA PHE A 54 -19.40 -8.64 6.17
C PHE A 54 -18.38 -9.63 5.58
N PRO A 55 -18.14 -10.83 6.14
CA PRO A 55 -17.19 -11.78 5.57
C PRO A 55 -17.62 -12.27 4.18
N ILE A 56 -18.92 -12.41 3.91
CA ILE A 56 -19.43 -12.83 2.60
C ILE A 56 -19.13 -11.78 1.53
N LEU A 57 -19.50 -10.52 1.78
CA LEU A 57 -19.21 -9.40 0.87
C LEU A 57 -17.71 -9.19 0.68
N PHE A 58 -16.95 -9.34 1.76
CA PHE A 58 -15.49 -9.33 1.71
C PHE A 58 -14.97 -10.39 0.75
N THR A 59 -15.41 -11.64 0.89
CA THR A 59 -14.94 -12.74 0.04
C THR A 59 -15.34 -12.53 -1.42
N ILE A 60 -16.56 -12.05 -1.68
CA ILE A 60 -17.03 -11.74 -3.03
C ILE A 60 -16.17 -10.64 -3.67
N SER A 61 -15.88 -9.56 -2.95
CA SER A 61 -15.04 -8.46 -3.45
C SER A 61 -13.59 -8.88 -3.70
N VAL A 62 -13.04 -9.75 -2.82
CA VAL A 62 -11.71 -10.36 -3.02
C VAL A 62 -11.69 -11.17 -4.30
N VAL A 63 -12.62 -12.12 -4.44
CA VAL A 63 -12.66 -13.04 -5.57
C VAL A 63 -12.92 -12.27 -6.86
N SER A 64 -13.83 -11.29 -6.87
CA SER A 64 -14.10 -10.47 -8.05
C SER A 64 -12.87 -9.66 -8.48
N SER A 65 -12.14 -9.08 -7.52
CA SER A 65 -10.91 -8.33 -7.79
C SER A 65 -9.81 -9.24 -8.36
N ILE A 66 -9.68 -10.46 -7.81
CA ILE A 66 -8.71 -11.46 -8.27
C ILE A 66 -9.05 -11.93 -9.69
N VAL A 67 -10.31 -12.30 -9.93
CA VAL A 67 -10.77 -12.78 -11.24
C VAL A 67 -10.63 -11.67 -12.29
N ALA A 68 -11.05 -10.45 -11.97
CA ALA A 68 -10.90 -9.31 -12.88
C ALA A 68 -9.42 -9.02 -13.20
N SER A 69 -8.54 -9.13 -12.21
CA SER A 69 -7.10 -8.95 -12.40
C SER A 69 -6.44 -10.08 -13.21
N LEU A 70 -7.02 -11.28 -13.21
CA LEU A 70 -6.53 -12.42 -14.01
C LEU A 70 -7.00 -12.37 -15.46
N VAL A 71 -8.23 -11.88 -15.68
CA VAL A 71 -8.85 -11.76 -17.01
C VAL A 71 -8.32 -10.55 -17.78
N THR A 72 -7.88 -9.51 -17.07
CA THR A 72 -7.34 -8.29 -17.71
C THR A 72 -5.87 -8.47 -18.11
N GLU A 73 -5.47 -7.78 -19.18
CA GLU A 73 -4.11 -7.82 -19.72
C GLU A 73 -3.08 -7.46 -18.64
N PRO A 74 -2.00 -8.26 -18.50
CA PRO A 74 -0.96 -7.99 -17.51
C PRO A 74 -0.27 -6.65 -17.82
N THR A 75 0.02 -5.89 -16.77
CA THR A 75 0.79 -4.66 -16.87
C THR A 75 2.17 -4.94 -17.50
N ASP A 76 2.65 -3.99 -18.30
CA ASP A 76 3.94 -4.09 -18.98
C ASP A 76 5.11 -4.35 -18.03
N MET A 77 6.04 -5.21 -18.46
CA MET A 77 7.14 -5.71 -17.62
C MET A 77 8.15 -4.60 -17.28
N ASP A 78 8.38 -3.63 -18.18
CA ASP A 78 9.32 -2.53 -17.93
C ASP A 78 8.76 -1.52 -16.91
N THR A 79 7.44 -1.37 -16.86
CA THR A 79 6.77 -0.61 -15.79
C THR A 79 6.91 -1.32 -14.43
N LEU A 80 6.77 -2.65 -14.43
CA LEU A 80 6.89 -3.48 -13.22
C LEU A 80 8.33 -3.48 -12.67
N THR A 81 9.35 -3.56 -13.51
CA THR A 81 10.76 -3.51 -13.09
C THR A 81 11.12 -2.13 -12.53
N THR A 82 10.70 -1.05 -13.19
CA THR A 82 10.90 0.34 -12.70
C THR A 82 10.22 0.57 -11.34
N PHE A 83 9.00 0.07 -11.18
CA PHE A 83 8.27 0.13 -9.91
C PHE A 83 8.95 -0.69 -8.82
N CYS A 84 9.38 -1.91 -9.13
CA CYS A 84 10.07 -2.79 -8.19
C CYS A 84 11.40 -2.18 -7.73
N ARG A 85 12.12 -1.49 -8.64
CA ARG A 85 13.35 -0.75 -8.33
C ARG A 85 13.10 0.37 -7.32
N ARG A 86 12.01 1.14 -7.51
CA ARG A 86 11.71 2.33 -6.71
C ARG A 86 11.12 2.02 -5.34
N ILE A 87 10.14 1.12 -5.27
CA ILE A 87 9.29 0.98 -4.07
C ILE A 87 9.64 -0.28 -3.26
N ARG A 88 10.42 -1.21 -3.84
CA ARG A 88 10.89 -2.45 -3.16
C ARG A 88 9.78 -3.15 -2.38
N PRO A 89 8.65 -3.49 -3.03
CA PRO A 89 7.47 -3.95 -2.34
C PRO A 89 7.73 -5.28 -1.61
N ALA A 90 7.20 -5.38 -0.39
CA ALA A 90 7.20 -6.63 0.36
C ALA A 90 6.07 -7.54 -0.14
N GLY A 91 6.38 -8.74 -0.65
CA GLY A 91 5.35 -9.68 -1.12
C GLY A 91 5.84 -10.71 -2.15
N VAL A 92 4.89 -11.27 -2.91
CA VAL A 92 5.12 -12.35 -3.89
C VAL A 92 5.63 -11.78 -5.22
N TRP A 93 6.72 -11.01 -5.19
CA TRP A 93 7.35 -10.36 -6.36
C TRP A 93 8.53 -11.16 -6.95
N ARG A 94 8.64 -12.44 -6.58
CA ARG A 94 9.73 -13.34 -7.01
C ARG A 94 9.99 -13.35 -8.54
N PRO A 95 8.98 -13.44 -9.43
CA PRO A 95 9.26 -13.49 -10.87
C PRO A 95 9.84 -12.19 -11.41
N VAL A 96 9.39 -11.03 -10.92
CA VAL A 96 9.92 -9.72 -11.34
C VAL A 96 11.34 -9.50 -10.82
N ARG A 97 11.64 -9.99 -9.60
CA ARG A 97 13.01 -9.95 -9.06
C ARG A 97 13.98 -10.84 -9.85
N GLN A 98 13.53 -12.02 -10.28
CA GLN A 98 14.33 -12.91 -11.12
C GLN A 98 14.65 -12.29 -12.49
N GLU A 99 13.69 -11.58 -13.08
CA GLU A 99 13.90 -10.83 -14.33
C GLU A 99 14.91 -9.67 -14.14
N LEU A 100 14.86 -8.96 -13.01
CA LEU A 100 15.85 -7.93 -12.65
C LEU A 100 17.25 -8.50 -12.43
N GLU A 101 17.35 -9.61 -11.69
CA GLU A 101 18.60 -10.35 -11.47
C GLU A 101 19.18 -10.86 -12.79
N ALA A 102 18.34 -11.33 -13.73
CA ALA A 102 18.74 -11.75 -15.07
C ALA A 102 19.25 -10.58 -15.94
N ARG A 103 18.77 -9.35 -15.69
CA ARG A 103 19.26 -8.12 -16.31
C ARG A 103 20.53 -7.55 -15.64
N GLY A 104 21.05 -8.21 -14.62
CA GLY A 104 22.26 -7.80 -13.90
C GLY A 104 22.04 -6.67 -12.89
N GLU A 105 20.79 -6.30 -12.61
CA GLU A 105 20.42 -5.31 -11.61
C GLU A 105 20.03 -6.03 -10.31
N GLU A 106 20.95 -6.11 -9.34
CA GLU A 106 20.62 -6.72 -8.04
C GLU A 106 19.63 -5.83 -7.26
N PRO A 107 18.40 -6.29 -6.97
CA PRO A 107 17.51 -5.54 -6.11
C PRO A 107 18.02 -5.65 -4.67
N SER A 108 18.55 -4.54 -4.14
CA SER A 108 18.97 -4.40 -2.74
C SER A 108 17.92 -5.04 -1.81
N ALA A 109 18.36 -5.89 -0.88
CA ALA A 109 17.50 -6.73 -0.07
C ALA A 109 16.37 -5.92 0.61
N PRO A 110 15.13 -6.43 0.64
CA PRO A 110 14.01 -5.74 1.28
C PRO A 110 14.30 -5.56 2.77
N ARG A 111 14.36 -4.31 3.25
CA ARG A 111 14.52 -3.97 4.68
C ARG A 111 13.20 -4.09 5.45
N PHE A 112 12.40 -5.10 5.11
CA PHE A 112 11.02 -5.23 5.56
C PHE A 112 10.87 -5.20 7.09
N GLY A 113 11.83 -5.75 7.83
CA GLY A 113 11.82 -5.70 9.30
C GLY A 113 11.95 -4.28 9.88
N MET A 114 12.84 -3.45 9.32
CA MET A 114 13.04 -2.07 9.75
C MET A 114 11.85 -1.18 9.33
N ASP A 115 11.31 -1.43 8.14
CA ASP A 115 10.13 -0.74 7.62
C ASP A 115 8.90 -1.06 8.47
N LEU A 116 8.70 -2.34 8.82
CA LEU A 116 7.63 -2.77 9.71
C LEU A 116 7.76 -2.15 11.11
N ALA A 117 8.96 -2.13 11.68
CA ALA A 117 9.20 -1.50 12.97
C ALA A 117 8.88 0.00 12.93
N THR A 118 9.29 0.70 11.87
CA THR A 118 8.95 2.12 11.65
C THR A 118 7.44 2.34 11.57
N VAL A 119 6.73 1.50 10.82
CA VAL A 119 5.26 1.59 10.69
C VAL A 119 4.57 1.37 12.03
N VAL A 120 5.02 0.39 12.82
CA VAL A 120 4.45 0.10 14.15
C VAL A 120 4.68 1.27 15.11
N ILE A 121 5.91 1.79 15.18
CA ILE A 121 6.25 2.94 16.02
C ILE A 121 5.43 4.17 15.59
N GLY A 122 5.30 4.42 14.28
CA GLY A 122 4.49 5.52 13.77
C GLY A 122 3.01 5.37 14.07
N THR A 123 2.46 4.17 13.96
CA THR A 123 1.06 3.89 14.28
C THR A 123 0.79 4.15 15.77
N ILE A 124 1.67 3.69 16.67
CA ILE A 124 1.58 3.97 18.10
C ILE A 124 1.65 5.47 18.37
N GLY A 125 2.57 6.18 17.72
CA GLY A 125 2.72 7.63 17.85
C GLY A 125 1.46 8.41 17.42
N VAL A 126 0.86 8.06 16.27
CA VAL A 126 -0.37 8.69 15.78
C VAL A 126 -1.55 8.39 16.71
N GLN A 127 -1.69 7.15 17.20
CA GLN A 127 -2.73 6.81 18.16
C GLN A 127 -2.55 7.55 19.50
N ALA A 128 -1.31 7.69 19.97
CA ALA A 128 -1.01 8.45 21.17
C ALA A 128 -1.28 9.96 20.99
N LEU A 129 -1.06 10.51 19.80
CA LEU A 129 -1.40 11.90 19.48
C LEU A 129 -2.92 12.14 19.51
N TRP A 130 -3.69 11.19 18.97
CA TRP A 130 -5.15 11.23 19.03
C TRP A 130 -5.67 11.16 20.48
N LEU A 131 -5.10 10.26 21.30
CA LEU A 131 -5.42 10.16 22.72
C LEU A 131 -5.00 11.41 23.51
N MET A 132 -3.83 11.99 23.21
CA MET A 132 -3.38 13.24 23.81
C MET A 132 -4.40 14.36 23.58
N SER A 133 -4.87 14.53 22.34
CA SER A 133 -5.89 15.54 22.01
C SER A 133 -7.17 15.33 22.82
N THR A 134 -7.60 14.08 22.97
CA THR A 134 -8.78 13.72 23.78
C THR A 134 -8.57 14.03 25.27
N PHE A 135 -7.42 13.66 25.85
CA PHE A 135 -7.12 13.89 27.26
C PHE A 135 -6.95 15.35 27.63
N ALA A 136 -6.47 16.17 26.69
CA ALA A 136 -6.43 17.62 26.84
C ALA A 136 -7.83 18.20 27.03
N VAL A 137 -8.80 17.74 26.24
CA VAL A 137 -10.20 18.20 26.31
C VAL A 137 -10.88 17.72 27.59
N THR A 138 -10.61 16.49 28.04
CA THR A 138 -11.20 15.94 29.27
C THR A 138 -10.52 16.43 30.56
N HIS A 139 -9.55 17.35 30.46
CA HIS A 139 -8.74 17.85 31.58
C HIS A 139 -8.05 16.77 32.41
N GLN A 140 -7.69 15.63 31.80
CA GLN A 140 -7.01 14.53 32.46
C GLN A 140 -5.50 14.67 32.30
N TRP A 141 -4.92 15.63 33.04
CA TRP A 141 -3.51 16.06 32.88
C TRP A 141 -2.48 14.94 33.09
N ALA A 142 -2.76 13.97 33.97
CA ALA A 142 -1.89 12.81 34.18
C ALA A 142 -1.83 11.92 32.93
N ALA A 143 -2.99 11.59 32.35
CA ALA A 143 -3.07 10.80 31.12
C ALA A 143 -2.52 11.55 29.90
N PHE A 144 -2.71 12.87 29.86
CA PHE A 144 -2.09 13.75 28.86
C PHE A 144 -0.56 13.70 28.90
N GLY A 145 0.04 13.76 30.09
CA GLY A 145 1.49 13.66 30.26
C GLY A 145 2.06 12.32 29.78
N VAL A 146 1.39 11.21 30.10
CA VAL A 146 1.78 9.87 29.62
C VAL A 146 1.67 9.78 28.10
N ALA A 147 0.56 10.25 27.51
CA ALA A 147 0.37 10.25 26.06
C ALA A 147 1.46 11.09 25.36
N GLY A 148 1.86 12.23 25.93
CA GLY A 148 2.95 13.06 25.40
C GLY A 148 4.32 12.42 25.48
N LEU A 149 4.60 11.67 26.54
CA LEU A 149 5.80 10.88 26.63
C LEU A 149 5.82 9.79 25.54
N VAL A 150 4.71 9.08 25.31
CA VAL A 150 4.59 8.06 24.26
C VAL A 150 4.76 8.66 22.85
N VAL A 151 4.15 9.82 22.57
CA VAL A 151 4.34 10.55 21.30
C VAL A 151 5.82 10.92 21.12
N SER A 152 6.45 11.45 22.16
CA SER A 152 7.85 11.89 22.09
C SER A 152 8.79 10.71 21.85
N LEU A 153 8.60 9.60 22.58
CA LEU A 153 9.35 8.35 22.36
C LEU A 153 9.15 7.78 20.95
N SER A 154 7.90 7.82 20.45
CA SER A 154 7.59 7.35 19.10
C SER A 154 8.26 8.21 18.03
N ALA A 155 8.29 9.54 18.21
CA ALA A 155 8.98 10.46 17.32
C ALA A 155 10.50 10.23 17.31
N VAL A 156 11.11 9.97 18.48
CA VAL A 156 12.52 9.62 18.59
C VAL A 156 12.81 8.28 17.92
N GLY A 157 11.97 7.27 18.14
CA GLY A 157 12.08 5.96 17.47
C GLY A 157 12.06 6.10 15.95
N LEU A 158 11.12 6.89 15.42
CA LEU A 158 11.01 7.21 13.99
C LEU A 158 12.22 7.96 13.44
N TYR A 159 12.78 8.88 14.21
CA TYR A 159 13.99 9.59 13.79
C TYR A 159 15.17 8.62 13.57
N PHE A 160 15.32 7.62 14.43
CA PHE A 160 16.39 6.63 14.28
C PHE A 160 16.10 5.57 13.22
N THR A 161 14.89 5.04 13.15
CA THR A 161 14.56 3.95 12.20
C THR A 161 14.31 4.44 10.78
N TRP A 162 13.71 5.62 10.63
CA TRP A 162 13.31 6.17 9.34
C TRP A 162 14.23 7.30 8.87
N TYR A 163 14.35 8.39 9.64
CA TYR A 163 15.03 9.61 9.16
C TYR A 163 16.52 9.38 8.85
N LYS A 164 17.22 8.58 9.66
CA LYS A 164 18.63 8.21 9.38
C LYS A 164 18.81 7.19 8.26
N CYS A 165 17.76 6.48 7.87
CA CYS A 165 17.82 5.43 6.84
C CYS A 165 17.31 5.91 5.47
N LEU A 166 16.93 7.19 5.33
CA LEU A 166 16.56 7.74 4.02
C LEU A 166 17.80 7.71 3.08
N PRO A 167 17.63 7.24 1.84
CA PRO A 167 18.64 7.41 0.79
C PRO A 167 18.98 8.88 0.60
N ASP A 168 20.20 9.17 0.16
CA ASP A 168 20.60 10.54 -0.13
C ASP A 168 19.78 11.07 -1.31
N LYS A 169 19.36 12.35 -1.24
CA LYS A 169 18.45 12.95 -2.24
C LYS A 169 18.99 12.86 -3.68
N ASP A 170 20.31 12.80 -3.80
CA ASP A 170 21.02 12.75 -5.08
C ASP A 170 20.85 11.39 -5.79
N GLU A 171 20.66 10.30 -5.04
CA GLU A 171 20.47 8.94 -5.59
C GLU A 171 19.07 8.80 -6.23
N ASP A 172 18.03 9.36 -5.58
CA ASP A 172 16.68 9.44 -6.12
C ASP A 172 16.60 10.34 -7.37
N LEU A 173 17.41 11.41 -7.40
CA LEU A 173 17.49 12.31 -8.55
C LEU A 173 18.13 11.59 -9.76
N GLN A 174 19.20 10.83 -9.54
CA GLN A 174 19.84 10.02 -10.59
C GLN A 174 18.91 8.94 -11.14
N LEU A 175 18.16 8.24 -10.27
CA LEU A 175 17.15 7.26 -10.68
C LEU A 175 15.99 7.88 -11.48
N ALA A 176 15.63 9.14 -11.20
CA ALA A 176 14.61 9.89 -11.93
C ALA A 176 15.12 10.44 -13.27
N LEU A 177 16.43 10.70 -13.39
CA LEU A 177 17.07 11.19 -14.62
C LEU A 177 17.47 10.07 -15.59
N GLN A 178 17.78 8.87 -15.10
CA GLN A 178 18.07 7.69 -15.93
C GLN A 178 17.04 7.39 -17.04
N PRO A 179 15.71 7.40 -16.79
CA PRO A 179 14.75 7.20 -17.87
C PRO A 179 14.83 8.31 -18.94
N ALA A 180 15.04 9.57 -18.52
CA ALA A 180 15.17 10.70 -19.44
C ALA A 180 16.46 10.66 -20.29
N GLU A 181 17.53 10.05 -19.77
CA GLU A 181 18.79 9.87 -20.49
C GLU A 181 18.74 8.67 -21.45
N SER A 182 18.10 7.56 -21.06
CA SER A 182 17.88 6.41 -21.94
C SER A 182 17.01 6.75 -23.16
N GLU A 183 16.02 7.61 -22.99
CA GLU A 183 15.13 8.06 -24.07
C GLU A 183 15.78 9.13 -24.96
N ARG A 184 16.72 9.93 -24.42
CA ARG A 184 17.55 10.86 -25.21
C ARG A 184 18.68 10.15 -25.97
N SER A 185 19.20 9.05 -25.44
CA SER A 185 20.25 8.26 -26.06
C SER A 185 19.75 7.39 -27.22
N ASN A 186 18.44 7.16 -27.36
CA ASN A 186 17.86 6.39 -28.46
C ASN A 186 16.94 7.28 -29.34
N PRO A 187 17.49 8.07 -30.27
CA PRO A 187 16.70 8.91 -31.18
C PRO A 187 15.88 8.11 -32.23
N ASP A 188 16.01 6.78 -32.29
CA ASP A 188 15.41 5.96 -33.37
C ASP A 188 13.99 5.45 -33.09
N THR A 189 13.49 5.49 -31.85
CA THR A 189 12.14 4.97 -31.52
C THR A 189 10.98 5.92 -31.87
N LYS A 190 11.25 7.12 -32.41
CA LYS A 190 10.20 8.08 -32.82
C LYS A 190 9.81 8.03 -34.31
N LYS A 191 10.27 7.04 -35.06
CA LYS A 191 9.84 6.81 -36.46
C LYS A 191 9.47 5.35 -36.67
N GLY A 192 8.18 5.04 -36.49
CA GLY A 192 7.57 3.75 -36.82
C GLY A 192 6.07 3.85 -36.73
#